data_AF-A0A7C2DFL7-F1
#
_entry.id   AF-A0A7C2DFL7-F1
#
_cell.length_a   1.000
_cell.length_b   1.000
_cell.length_c   1.000
_cell.angle_alpha   90.00
_cell.angle_beta   90.00
_cell.angle_gamma   90.00
#
_symmetry.space_group_name_H-M   'P 1'
#
loop_
_entity.id
_entity.type
_entity.pdbx_description
1 polymer ?
#
loop_
_entity_poly.entity_id
_entity_poly.type
_entity_poly.pdbx_seq_one_letter_code
_entity_poly.pdbx_strand_id
1 'polypeptide(L)'
;MGGQGELPSPERMRKAVADYVAACHAAYLRHAELLPPAVRGRLPLIAAGRFTVAAVGVRFLHIVGTAERLEDPSGKEATVEGEVGPLRWTLRFYDPVVLPALRLLDESEGPAGQQVRSLLGVRTFLYHLTVQPPAELGEHHAGHTGVGLAGAHTASAREFEAIRRAAPEREALVDEMEGAWVAGLPRAQALLARAIAPGDGAVEAAAAREPLDPEELRRAVLHAVRGAAAGERA
;
A
#
# COMPACT_ATOMS: atom_id res chain seq x y z
N MET A 1 -35.38 5.00 -28.08
CA MET A 1 -35.49 6.05 -27.05
C MET A 1 -34.33 5.89 -26.10
N GLY A 2 -33.31 6.74 -26.22
CA GLY A 2 -32.09 6.67 -25.41
C GLY A 2 -32.35 7.23 -24.02
N GLY A 3 -32.32 6.37 -23.00
CA GLY A 3 -32.25 6.78 -21.60
C GLY A 3 -30.86 7.35 -21.34
N GLN A 4 -30.79 8.66 -21.12
CA GLN A 4 -29.61 9.34 -20.61
C GLN A 4 -29.21 8.65 -19.30
N GLY A 5 -27.96 8.19 -19.21
CA GLY A 5 -27.44 7.50 -18.04
C GLY A 5 -27.50 8.41 -16.82
N GLU A 6 -28.48 8.17 -15.97
CA GLU A 6 -28.60 8.81 -14.67
C GLU A 6 -27.35 8.42 -13.87
N LEU A 7 -26.47 9.38 -13.62
CA LEU A 7 -25.29 9.16 -12.79
C LEU A 7 -25.76 8.59 -11.45
N PRO A 8 -25.14 7.51 -10.94
CA PRO A 8 -25.55 6.90 -9.69
C PRO A 8 -25.55 7.96 -8.58
N SER A 9 -26.58 7.96 -7.73
CA SER A 9 -26.65 8.90 -6.61
C SER A 9 -25.37 8.80 -5.76
N PRO A 10 -24.91 9.88 -5.12
CA PRO A 10 -23.70 9.86 -4.28
C PRO A 10 -23.73 8.76 -3.22
N GLU A 11 -24.91 8.44 -2.69
CA GLU A 11 -25.13 7.35 -1.74
C GLU A 11 -24.89 5.97 -2.35
N ARG A 12 -25.37 5.73 -3.58
CA ARG A 12 -25.11 4.49 -4.32
C ARG A 12 -23.63 4.31 -4.62
N MET A 13 -22.94 5.39 -5.02
CA MET A 13 -21.50 5.36 -5.25
C MET A 13 -20.74 5.04 -3.95
N ARG A 14 -21.08 5.70 -2.84
CA ARG A 14 -20.48 5.40 -1.53
C ARG A 14 -20.68 3.95 -1.13
N LYS A 15 -21.89 3.41 -1.31
CA LYS A 15 -22.18 2.00 -1.04
C LYS A 15 -21.33 1.08 -1.92
N ALA A 16 -21.24 1.35 -3.22
CA ALA A 16 -20.45 0.54 -4.14
C ALA A 16 -18.95 0.51 -3.76
N VAL A 17 -18.38 1.65 -3.35
CA VAL A 17 -16.99 1.71 -2.86
C VAL A 17 -16.85 0.94 -1.54
N ALA A 18 -17.79 1.06 -0.62
CA ALA A 18 -17.77 0.31 0.65
C ALA A 18 -17.82 -1.21 0.41
N ASP A 19 -18.72 -1.67 -0.46
CA ASP A 19 -18.84 -3.08 -0.85
C ASP A 19 -17.55 -3.56 -1.53
N TYR A 20 -16.97 -2.76 -2.42
CA TYR A 20 -15.70 -3.05 -3.09
C TYR A 20 -14.54 -3.21 -2.10
N VAL A 21 -14.39 -2.28 -1.14
CA VAL A 21 -13.35 -2.35 -0.10
C VAL A 21 -13.52 -3.60 0.75
N ALA A 22 -14.75 -3.90 1.19
CA ALA A 22 -15.04 -5.09 1.98
C ALA A 22 -14.72 -6.38 1.20
N ALA A 23 -15.08 -6.45 -0.09
CA ALA A 23 -14.77 -7.59 -0.95
C ALA A 23 -13.25 -7.77 -1.18
N CYS A 24 -12.51 -6.67 -1.36
CA CYS A 24 -11.04 -6.68 -1.41
C CYS A 24 -10.44 -7.26 -0.13
N HIS A 25 -10.88 -6.79 1.04
CA HIS A 25 -10.38 -7.29 2.33
C HIS A 25 -10.77 -8.74 2.59
N ALA A 26 -11.97 -9.17 2.19
CA ALA A 26 -12.38 -10.57 2.27
C ALA A 26 -11.50 -11.48 1.39
N ALA A 27 -11.21 -11.06 0.15
CA ALA A 27 -10.32 -11.80 -0.74
C ALA A 27 -8.88 -11.83 -0.21
N TYR A 28 -8.41 -10.73 0.36
CA TYR A 28 -7.12 -10.64 1.03
C TYR A 28 -6.98 -11.69 2.15
N LEU A 29 -7.99 -11.77 3.03
CA LEU A 29 -8.00 -12.72 4.14
C LEU A 29 -8.03 -14.17 3.67
N ARG A 30 -8.88 -14.49 2.68
CA ARG A 30 -8.91 -15.84 2.08
C ARG A 30 -7.56 -16.26 1.50
N HIS A 31 -6.84 -15.34 0.87
CA HIS A 31 -5.49 -15.64 0.40
C HIS A 31 -4.51 -15.82 1.55
N ALA A 32 -4.59 -14.97 2.57
CA ALA A 32 -3.74 -15.03 3.76
C ALA A 32 -3.92 -16.33 4.57
N GLU A 33 -5.09 -16.96 4.53
CA GLU A 33 -5.37 -18.26 5.15
C GLU A 33 -4.52 -19.41 4.57
N LEU A 34 -4.01 -19.27 3.35
CA LEU A 34 -3.13 -20.25 2.72
C LEU A 34 -1.69 -20.20 3.25
N LEU A 35 -1.36 -19.21 4.10
CA LEU A 35 -0.02 -18.98 4.62
C LEU A 35 0.14 -19.57 6.03
N PRO A 36 1.37 -19.97 6.42
CA PRO A 36 1.66 -20.36 7.80
C PRO A 36 1.30 -19.24 8.80
N PRO A 37 0.82 -19.56 10.02
CA PRO A 37 0.37 -18.56 10.99
C PRO A 37 1.41 -17.46 11.30
N ALA A 38 2.68 -17.83 11.39
CA ALA A 38 3.78 -16.90 11.66
C ALA A 38 4.03 -15.91 10.50
N VAL A 39 3.70 -16.27 9.27
CA VAL A 39 3.78 -15.36 8.10
C VAL A 39 2.50 -14.52 8.03
N ARG A 40 1.35 -15.16 8.22
CA ARG A 40 0.04 -14.51 8.21
C ARG A 40 -0.06 -13.36 9.22
N GLY A 41 0.40 -13.57 10.45
CA GLY A 41 0.36 -12.53 11.50
C GLY A 41 1.23 -11.31 11.22
N ARG A 42 2.19 -11.41 10.30
CA ARG A 42 3.07 -10.32 9.89
C ARG A 42 2.55 -9.54 8.67
N LEU A 43 1.48 -10.01 8.05
CA LEU A 43 0.90 -9.31 6.90
C LEU A 43 0.34 -7.94 7.34
N PRO A 44 0.68 -6.84 6.64
CA PRO A 44 0.37 -5.47 7.10
C PRO A 44 -1.08 -5.22 7.51
N LEU A 45 -2.07 -5.71 6.75
CA LEU A 45 -3.48 -5.51 7.12
C LEU A 45 -3.88 -6.27 8.38
N ILE A 46 -3.38 -7.50 8.54
CA ILE A 46 -3.68 -8.35 9.70
C ILE A 46 -2.97 -7.79 10.95
N ALA A 47 -1.72 -7.36 10.80
CA ALA A 47 -0.93 -6.78 11.88
C ALA A 47 -1.52 -5.44 12.36
N ALA A 48 -2.04 -4.61 11.44
CA ALA A 48 -2.70 -3.36 11.80
C ALA A 48 -4.00 -3.61 12.58
N GLY A 49 -4.83 -4.54 12.11
CA GLY A 49 -6.12 -4.92 12.72
C GLY A 49 -7.22 -3.84 12.62
N ARG A 50 -6.91 -2.60 13.02
CA ARG A 50 -7.74 -1.40 12.87
C ARG A 50 -7.02 -0.35 12.05
N PHE A 51 -7.70 0.22 11.05
CA PHE A 51 -7.11 1.22 10.17
C PHE A 51 -8.19 2.12 9.54
N THR A 52 -7.76 3.17 8.86
CA THR A 52 -8.62 4.07 8.10
C THR A 52 -8.48 3.76 6.61
N VAL A 53 -9.58 3.84 5.87
CA VAL A 53 -9.57 3.82 4.41
C VAL A 53 -10.05 5.16 3.89
N ALA A 54 -9.22 5.86 3.13
CA ALA A 54 -9.63 7.07 2.41
C ALA A 54 -10.02 6.70 0.98
N ALA A 55 -11.27 6.97 0.60
CA ALA A 55 -11.74 6.93 -0.78
C ALA A 55 -11.75 8.36 -1.33
N VAL A 56 -10.81 8.65 -2.23
CA VAL A 56 -10.60 9.99 -2.80
C VAL A 56 -11.05 10.00 -4.26
N GLY A 57 -12.13 10.72 -4.54
CA GLY A 57 -12.65 10.91 -5.89
C GLY A 57 -12.03 12.13 -6.56
N VAL A 58 -11.15 11.89 -7.53
CA VAL A 58 -10.61 12.90 -8.46
C VAL A 58 -10.86 12.44 -9.90
N ARG A 59 -9.90 12.53 -10.84
CA ARG A 59 -10.07 11.93 -12.17
C ARG A 59 -10.03 10.40 -12.05
N PHE A 60 -9.24 9.90 -11.12
CA PHE A 60 -9.26 8.52 -10.67
C PHE A 60 -9.91 8.40 -9.27
N LEU A 61 -10.37 7.20 -8.93
CA LEU A 61 -10.73 6.89 -7.55
C LEU A 61 -9.51 6.27 -6.87
N HIS A 62 -8.98 6.96 -5.86
CA HIS A 62 -7.90 6.44 -5.01
C HIS A 62 -8.48 5.83 -3.75
N ILE A 63 -8.05 4.63 -3.41
CA ILE A 63 -8.41 3.95 -2.17
C ILE A 63 -7.12 3.71 -1.39
N VAL A 64 -6.94 4.46 -0.30
CA VAL A 64 -5.74 4.45 0.51
C VAL A 64 -6.07 3.87 1.88
N GLY A 65 -5.52 2.70 2.20
CA GLY A 65 -5.58 2.15 3.55
C GLY A 65 -4.39 2.62 4.37
N THR A 66 -4.61 3.12 5.59
CA THR A 66 -3.53 3.54 6.49
C THR A 66 -3.87 3.28 7.96
N ALA A 67 -2.88 2.87 8.75
CA ALA A 67 -3.00 2.79 10.20
C ALA A 67 -2.87 4.16 10.88
N GLU A 68 -2.50 5.21 10.13
CA GLU A 68 -2.42 6.57 10.65
C GLU A 68 -3.81 7.11 10.98
N ARG A 69 -3.85 7.96 12.01
CA ARG A 69 -5.03 8.75 12.29
C ARG A 69 -5.08 9.90 11.29
N LEU A 70 -6.06 9.87 10.40
CA LEU A 70 -6.35 11.01 9.54
C LEU A 70 -6.98 12.13 10.36
N GLU A 71 -6.63 13.37 10.05
CA GLU A 71 -7.26 14.54 10.67
C GLU A 71 -8.77 14.53 10.39
N ASP A 72 -9.55 15.05 11.34
CA ASP A 72 -10.98 15.20 11.13
C ASP A 72 -11.21 16.17 9.96
N PRO A 73 -12.15 15.85 9.07
CA PRO A 73 -12.37 16.63 7.87
C PRO A 73 -12.96 18.00 8.27
N SER A 74 -12.61 19.05 7.55
CA SER A 74 -13.16 20.39 7.81
C SER A 74 -14.60 20.58 7.31
N GLY A 75 -15.18 19.57 6.62
CA GLY A 75 -16.51 19.59 6.02
C GLY A 75 -17.38 18.37 6.36
N LYS A 76 -18.57 18.26 5.75
CA LYS A 76 -19.49 17.12 5.91
C LYS A 76 -18.96 15.87 5.19
N GLU A 77 -17.97 15.23 5.78
CA GLU A 77 -17.50 13.93 5.32
C GLU A 77 -18.54 12.85 5.64
N ALA A 78 -18.74 11.93 4.70
CA ALA A 78 -19.43 10.69 4.98
C ALA A 78 -18.42 9.66 5.48
N THR A 79 -18.76 8.99 6.58
CA THR A 79 -17.98 7.89 7.13
C THR A 79 -18.81 6.61 7.11
N VAL A 80 -18.18 5.48 6.79
CA VAL A 80 -18.80 4.16 6.84
C VAL A 80 -17.88 3.22 7.61
N GLU A 81 -18.39 2.64 8.68
CA GLU A 81 -17.67 1.58 9.40
C GLU A 81 -17.74 0.27 8.62
N GLY A 82 -16.62 -0.43 8.55
CA GLY A 82 -16.50 -1.72 7.89
C GLY A 82 -15.78 -2.75 8.75
N GLU A 83 -16.17 -4.00 8.58
CA GLU A 83 -15.57 -5.14 9.28
C GLU A 83 -15.67 -6.39 8.39
N VAL A 84 -14.55 -7.12 8.29
CA VAL A 84 -14.51 -8.48 7.74
C VAL A 84 -13.51 -9.29 8.54
N GLY A 85 -13.99 -10.35 9.19
CA GLY A 85 -13.14 -11.21 10.03
C GLY A 85 -12.42 -10.39 11.12
N PRO A 86 -11.08 -10.46 11.23
CA PRO A 86 -10.34 -9.68 12.22
C PRO A 86 -10.11 -8.21 11.82
N LEU A 87 -10.40 -7.83 10.57
CA LEU A 87 -10.12 -6.50 10.04
C LEU A 87 -11.29 -5.56 10.34
N ARG A 88 -10.98 -4.37 10.84
CA ARG A 88 -11.95 -3.31 11.13
C ARG A 88 -11.43 -2.00 10.58
N TRP A 89 -12.29 -1.21 9.93
CA TRP A 89 -11.87 0.06 9.38
C TRP A 89 -12.98 1.10 9.35
N THR A 90 -12.56 2.36 9.36
CA THR A 90 -13.43 3.50 9.04
C THR A 90 -13.13 3.94 7.62
N LEU A 91 -14.11 3.84 6.72
CA LEU A 91 -14.05 4.35 5.36
C LEU A 91 -14.50 5.81 5.32
N ARG A 92 -13.62 6.70 4.86
CA ARG A 92 -13.80 8.14 4.78
C ARG A 92 -13.79 8.59 3.32
N PHE A 93 -14.78 9.39 2.92
CA PHE A 93 -14.94 9.85 1.53
C PHE A 93 -14.46 11.28 1.34
N TYR A 94 -13.52 11.47 0.43
CA TYR A 94 -12.97 12.76 0.06
C TYR A 94 -13.24 13.06 -1.41
N ASP A 95 -13.66 14.29 -1.68
CA ASP A 95 -13.80 14.85 -3.02
C ASP A 95 -13.37 16.33 -2.99
N PRO A 96 -13.30 17.02 -4.14
CA PRO A 96 -13.02 18.46 -4.21
C PRO A 96 -13.97 19.41 -3.47
N VAL A 97 -15.05 18.92 -2.88
CA VAL A 97 -15.95 19.68 -1.99
C VAL A 97 -15.50 19.52 -0.54
N VAL A 98 -15.14 18.31 -0.12
CA VAL A 98 -14.62 18.02 1.23
C VAL A 98 -13.17 18.52 1.39
N LEU A 99 -12.32 18.30 0.39
CA LEU A 99 -10.91 18.71 0.39
C LEU A 99 -10.60 19.49 -0.90
N PRO A 100 -10.80 20.82 -0.92
CA PRO A 100 -10.68 21.65 -2.13
C PRO A 100 -9.30 21.59 -2.82
N ALA A 101 -8.23 21.31 -2.06
CA ALA A 101 -6.88 21.16 -2.60
C ALA A 101 -6.77 20.04 -3.65
N LEU A 102 -7.68 19.04 -3.62
CA LEU A 102 -7.75 17.98 -4.63
C LEU A 102 -8.01 18.52 -6.05
N ARG A 103 -8.55 19.74 -6.21
CA ARG A 103 -8.76 20.37 -7.53
C ARG A 103 -7.47 20.72 -8.25
N LEU A 104 -6.36 20.81 -7.52
CA LEU A 104 -5.06 21.18 -8.06
C LEU A 104 -4.26 19.95 -8.53
N LEU A 105 -4.79 18.75 -8.34
CA LEU A 105 -4.15 17.53 -8.80
C LEU A 105 -4.27 17.44 -10.32
N ASP A 106 -3.11 17.34 -10.97
CA ASP A 106 -3.02 17.00 -12.38
C ASP A 106 -2.86 15.49 -12.54
N GLU A 107 -3.83 14.88 -13.19
CA GLU A 107 -3.87 13.44 -13.50
C GLU A 107 -3.96 13.20 -15.02
N SER A 108 -3.44 14.14 -15.82
CA SER A 108 -3.42 14.03 -17.28
C SER A 108 -2.60 12.84 -17.78
N GLU A 109 -1.44 12.61 -17.17
CA GLU A 109 -0.48 11.56 -17.51
C GLU A 109 -0.75 10.22 -16.77
N GLY A 110 -1.67 10.21 -15.81
CA GLY A 110 -2.01 9.04 -15.01
C GLY A 110 -2.35 9.38 -13.55
N PRO A 111 -2.54 8.36 -12.70
CA PRO A 111 -2.96 8.54 -11.32
C PRO A 111 -1.90 9.24 -10.46
N ALA A 112 -2.28 10.30 -9.75
CA ALA A 112 -1.37 11.11 -8.94
C ALA A 112 -1.27 10.59 -7.48
N GLY A 113 -0.98 9.29 -7.32
CA GLY A 113 -1.11 8.61 -6.03
C GLY A 113 -0.25 9.18 -4.90
N GLN A 114 0.97 9.66 -5.20
CA GLN A 114 1.82 10.30 -4.19
C GLN A 114 1.24 11.63 -3.72
N GLN A 115 0.79 12.45 -4.65
CA GLN A 115 0.22 13.77 -4.37
C GLN A 115 -1.09 13.64 -3.58
N VAL A 116 -1.93 12.65 -3.90
CA VAL A 116 -3.13 12.32 -3.10
C VAL A 116 -2.75 12.03 -1.64
N ARG A 117 -1.77 11.16 -1.41
CA ARG A 117 -1.34 10.83 -0.03
C ARG A 117 -0.79 12.05 0.71
N SER A 118 0.03 12.86 0.02
CA SER A 118 0.56 14.11 0.60
C SER A 118 -0.56 15.07 1.01
N LEU A 119 -1.60 15.23 0.19
CA LEU A 119 -2.75 16.09 0.49
C LEU A 119 -3.60 15.55 1.65
N LEU A 120 -3.69 14.23 1.80
CA LEU A 120 -4.35 13.60 2.95
C LEU A 120 -3.50 13.64 4.23
N GLY A 121 -2.23 14.07 4.15
CA GLY A 121 -1.28 13.99 5.26
C GLY A 121 -0.80 12.57 5.57
N VAL A 122 -1.04 11.60 4.69
CA VAL A 122 -0.68 10.19 4.87
C VAL A 122 0.78 9.96 4.54
N ARG A 123 1.56 9.55 5.53
CA ARG A 123 3.00 9.26 5.36
C ARG A 123 3.25 7.79 5.09
N THR A 124 2.57 6.94 5.83
CA THR A 124 2.60 5.48 5.75
C THR A 124 1.24 4.97 5.33
N PHE A 125 1.22 3.97 4.46
CA PHE A 125 -0.02 3.37 3.98
C PHE A 125 0.15 1.86 3.89
N LEU A 126 -0.92 1.14 4.21
CA LEU A 126 -1.01 -0.30 4.10
C LEU A 126 -1.23 -0.71 2.65
N TYR A 127 -1.96 0.10 1.88
CA TYR A 127 -2.12 -0.06 0.43
C TYR A 127 -2.61 1.23 -0.21
N HIS A 128 -2.34 1.36 -1.50
CA HIS A 128 -2.91 2.40 -2.35
C HIS A 128 -3.38 1.74 -3.64
N LEU A 129 -4.69 1.73 -3.84
CA LEU A 129 -5.32 1.22 -5.06
C LEU A 129 -5.86 2.38 -5.86
N THR A 130 -5.74 2.29 -7.17
CA THR A 130 -6.37 3.24 -8.08
C THR A 130 -7.38 2.51 -8.94
N VAL A 131 -8.61 3.00 -8.95
CA VAL A 131 -9.68 2.51 -9.82
C VAL A 131 -9.99 3.60 -10.85
N GLN A 132 -9.81 3.25 -12.14
CA GLN A 132 -10.06 4.17 -13.24
C GLN A 132 -11.50 4.03 -13.74
N PRO A 133 -12.35 5.07 -13.75
CA PRO A 133 -13.66 5.00 -14.39
C PRO A 133 -13.57 4.62 -15.89
N PRO A 134 -14.47 3.77 -16.42
CA PRO A 134 -15.66 3.21 -15.80
C PRO A 134 -15.42 1.86 -15.11
N ALA A 135 -14.20 1.57 -14.63
CA ALA A 135 -13.89 0.30 -13.98
C ALA A 135 -14.98 -0.08 -12.99
N GLU A 136 -15.50 -1.28 -13.19
CA GLU A 136 -16.62 -1.76 -12.41
C GLU A 136 -16.13 -2.00 -10.99
N LEU A 137 -16.69 -1.27 -10.02
CA LEU A 137 -16.58 -1.54 -8.58
C LEU A 137 -17.30 -2.85 -8.20
N GLY A 138 -17.22 -3.86 -9.07
CA GLY A 138 -17.84 -5.16 -8.92
C GLY A 138 -16.99 -6.10 -8.08
N GLU A 139 -17.66 -7.05 -7.44
CA GLU A 139 -17.07 -8.04 -6.55
C GLU A 139 -15.94 -8.84 -7.22
N HIS A 140 -16.06 -9.16 -8.50
CA HIS A 140 -15.03 -9.88 -9.24
C HIS A 140 -13.68 -9.13 -9.29
N HIS A 141 -13.72 -7.83 -9.61
CA HIS A 141 -12.52 -6.99 -9.65
C HIS A 141 -11.94 -6.77 -8.26
N ALA A 142 -12.81 -6.61 -7.25
CA ALA A 142 -12.39 -6.53 -5.86
C ALA A 142 -11.66 -7.82 -5.42
N GLY A 143 -12.15 -8.98 -5.86
CA GLY A 143 -11.54 -10.29 -5.62
C GLY A 143 -10.09 -10.36 -6.11
N HIS A 144 -9.85 -10.05 -7.39
CA HIS A 144 -8.49 -10.02 -7.96
C HIS A 144 -7.59 -9.02 -7.25
N THR A 145 -8.13 -7.85 -6.94
CA THR A 145 -7.39 -6.77 -6.27
C THR A 145 -6.95 -7.20 -4.87
N GLY A 146 -7.85 -7.80 -4.08
CA GLY A 146 -7.54 -8.30 -2.75
C GLY A 146 -6.51 -9.44 -2.76
N VAL A 147 -6.60 -10.37 -3.71
CA VAL A 147 -5.60 -11.43 -3.90
C VAL A 147 -4.24 -10.85 -4.31
N GLY A 148 -4.22 -9.91 -5.26
CA GLY A 148 -3.00 -9.23 -5.68
C GLY A 148 -2.32 -8.49 -4.53
N LEU A 149 -3.10 -7.80 -3.70
CA LEU A 149 -2.60 -7.12 -2.51
C LEU A 149 -2.00 -8.09 -1.49
N ALA A 150 -2.66 -9.22 -1.22
CA ALA A 150 -2.13 -10.25 -0.33
C ALA A 150 -0.84 -10.87 -0.88
N GLY A 151 -0.79 -11.10 -2.19
CA GLY A 151 0.41 -11.57 -2.89
C GLY A 151 1.57 -10.59 -2.75
N ALA A 152 1.35 -9.29 -2.96
CA ALA A 152 2.37 -8.25 -2.82
C ALA A 152 2.92 -8.18 -1.39
N HIS A 153 2.05 -8.20 -0.38
CA HIS A 153 2.46 -8.21 1.03
C HIS A 153 3.26 -9.47 1.39
N THR A 154 2.86 -10.62 0.86
CA THR A 154 3.56 -11.90 1.07
C THR A 154 4.93 -11.89 0.39
N ALA A 155 5.03 -11.37 -0.84
CA ALA A 155 6.29 -11.22 -1.56
C ALA A 155 7.26 -10.33 -0.78
N SER A 156 6.77 -9.20 -0.26
CA SER A 156 7.57 -8.27 0.54
C SER A 156 8.17 -8.96 1.79
N ALA A 157 7.34 -9.65 2.57
CA ALA A 157 7.79 -10.38 3.75
C ALA A 157 8.80 -11.50 3.41
N ARG A 158 8.61 -12.21 2.30
CA ARG A 158 9.53 -13.26 1.84
C ARG A 158 10.88 -12.72 1.42
N GLU A 159 10.91 -11.55 0.78
CA GLU A 159 12.17 -10.91 0.39
C GLU A 159 12.97 -10.46 1.62
N PHE A 160 12.35 -9.85 2.63
CA PHE A 160 13.06 -9.50 3.88
C PHE A 160 13.63 -10.74 4.58
N GLU A 161 12.85 -11.82 4.66
CA GLU A 161 13.34 -13.11 5.16
C GLU A 161 14.50 -13.67 4.33
N ALA A 162 14.46 -13.50 3.01
CA ALA A 162 15.54 -13.93 2.13
C ALA A 162 16.82 -13.08 2.30
N ILE A 163 16.67 -11.76 2.52
CA ILE A 163 17.80 -10.88 2.84
C ILE A 163 18.43 -11.31 4.16
N ARG A 164 17.61 -11.50 5.21
CA ARG A 164 18.04 -11.95 6.55
C ARG A 164 18.88 -13.22 6.47
N ARG A 165 18.40 -14.24 5.75
CA ARG A 165 19.13 -15.51 5.54
C ARG A 165 20.41 -15.40 4.74
N ALA A 166 20.50 -14.42 3.83
CA ALA A 166 21.66 -14.20 3.00
C ALA A 166 22.70 -13.26 3.65
N ALA A 167 22.37 -12.63 4.78
CA ALA A 167 23.23 -11.71 5.52
C ALA A 167 23.18 -11.99 7.03
N PRO A 168 23.63 -13.18 7.50
CA PRO A 168 23.48 -13.63 8.89
C PRO A 168 24.17 -12.73 9.93
N GLU A 169 25.23 -12.01 9.56
CA GLU A 169 25.90 -11.06 10.47
C GLU A 169 25.24 -9.66 10.47
N ARG A 170 24.21 -9.46 9.64
CA ARG A 170 23.53 -8.17 9.44
C ARG A 170 22.03 -8.24 9.70
N GLU A 171 21.54 -9.31 10.34
CA GLU A 171 20.10 -9.53 10.58
C GLU A 171 19.45 -8.35 11.30
N ALA A 172 20.11 -7.76 12.31
CA ALA A 172 19.61 -6.58 13.01
C ALA A 172 19.40 -5.37 12.08
N LEU A 173 20.29 -5.16 11.10
CA LEU A 173 20.13 -4.08 10.11
C LEU A 173 18.98 -4.38 9.15
N VAL A 174 18.76 -5.66 8.80
CA VAL A 174 17.63 -6.09 7.97
C VAL A 174 16.31 -5.87 8.71
N ASP A 175 16.26 -6.18 10.01
CA ASP A 175 15.09 -5.94 10.86
C ASP A 175 14.80 -4.44 11.00
N GLU A 176 15.84 -3.61 11.17
CA GLU A 176 15.70 -2.15 11.15
C GLU A 176 15.22 -1.64 9.78
N MET A 177 15.69 -2.22 8.68
CA MET A 177 15.27 -1.85 7.33
C MET A 177 13.80 -2.23 7.08
N GLU A 178 13.37 -3.40 7.55
CA GLU A 178 11.97 -3.83 7.53
C GLU A 178 11.10 -2.88 8.38
N GLY A 179 11.57 -2.46 9.56
CA GLY A 179 10.92 -1.45 10.39
C GLY A 179 10.80 -0.09 9.69
N ALA A 180 11.88 0.38 9.04
CA ALA A 180 11.88 1.61 8.26
C ALA A 180 10.98 1.54 7.02
N TRP A 181 10.81 0.35 6.43
CA TRP A 181 9.83 0.08 5.39
C TRP A 181 8.40 0.26 5.91
N VAL A 182 8.05 -0.42 7.00
CA VAL A 182 6.72 -0.32 7.62
C VAL A 182 6.41 1.11 8.07
N ALA A 183 7.41 1.82 8.60
CA ALA A 183 7.28 3.20 9.06
C ALA A 183 7.34 4.25 7.92
N GLY A 184 7.43 3.84 6.65
CA GLY A 184 7.50 4.75 5.50
C GLY A 184 8.65 5.76 5.59
N LEU A 185 9.83 5.30 6.02
CA LEU A 185 11.05 6.10 6.16
C LEU A 185 12.04 5.78 5.02
N PRO A 186 11.79 6.25 3.78
CA PRO A 186 12.58 5.88 2.60
C PRO A 186 14.06 6.25 2.73
N ARG A 187 14.38 7.39 3.38
CA ARG A 187 15.77 7.79 3.60
C ARG A 187 16.48 6.91 4.64
N ALA A 188 15.78 6.44 5.67
CA ALA A 188 16.34 5.48 6.62
C ALA A 188 16.60 4.13 5.95
N GLN A 189 15.65 3.66 5.11
CA GLN A 189 15.86 2.45 4.30
C GLN A 189 17.10 2.57 3.40
N ALA A 190 17.33 3.72 2.77
CA ALA A 190 18.51 3.95 1.94
C ALA A 190 19.83 3.82 2.73
N LEU A 191 19.88 4.39 3.93
CA LEU A 191 21.05 4.30 4.82
C LEU A 191 21.29 2.87 5.29
N LEU A 192 20.22 2.17 5.69
CA LEU A 192 20.29 0.78 6.14
C LEU A 192 20.68 -0.17 5.00
N ALA A 193 20.15 0.04 3.80
CA ALA A 193 20.52 -0.72 2.61
C ALA A 193 22.02 -0.65 2.32
N ARG A 194 22.61 0.55 2.40
CA ARG A 194 24.07 0.75 2.25
C ARG A 194 24.88 0.06 3.33
N ALA A 195 24.37 0.03 4.57
CA ALA A 195 25.01 -0.70 5.66
C ALA A 195 24.90 -2.23 5.47
N ILE A 196 23.78 -2.71 4.92
CA ILE A 196 23.54 -4.13 4.63
C ILE A 196 24.39 -4.63 3.45
N ALA A 197 24.67 -3.79 2.45
CA ALA A 197 25.42 -4.15 1.25
C ALA A 197 26.43 -3.03 0.87
N PRO A 198 27.51 -2.87 1.66
CA PRO A 198 28.44 -1.76 1.48
C PRO A 198 29.22 -1.89 0.17
N GLY A 199 29.26 -0.80 -0.61
CA GLY A 199 30.01 -0.71 -1.86
C GLY A 199 29.35 -1.38 -3.06
N ASP A 200 28.14 -1.94 -2.92
CA ASP A 200 27.39 -2.48 -4.06
C ASP A 200 26.84 -1.33 -4.92
N GLY A 201 27.26 -1.28 -6.18
CA GLY A 201 26.89 -0.19 -7.09
C GLY A 201 25.40 -0.11 -7.41
N ALA A 202 24.67 -1.23 -7.40
CA ALA A 202 23.23 -1.22 -7.67
C ALA A 202 22.44 -0.71 -6.46
N VAL A 203 22.86 -1.08 -5.25
CA VAL A 203 22.31 -0.53 -4.01
C VAL A 203 22.57 0.97 -3.90
N GLU A 204 23.78 1.42 -4.23
CA GLU A 204 24.11 2.85 -4.23
C GLU A 204 23.26 3.66 -5.23
N ALA A 205 23.09 3.14 -6.44
CA ALA A 205 22.26 3.76 -7.46
C ALA A 205 20.79 3.85 -7.03
N ALA A 206 20.23 2.75 -6.51
CA ALA A 206 18.85 2.73 -6.02
C ALA A 206 18.64 3.67 -4.81
N ALA A 207 19.60 3.75 -3.90
CA ALA A 207 19.56 4.63 -2.73
C ALA A 207 19.68 6.12 -3.08
N ALA A 208 20.32 6.45 -4.21
CA ALA A 208 20.49 7.82 -4.68
C ALA A 208 19.35 8.33 -5.57
N ARG A 209 18.43 7.45 -6.00
CA ARG A 209 17.35 7.81 -6.94
C ARG A 209 16.38 8.83 -6.34
N GLU A 210 15.91 9.75 -7.17
CA GLU A 210 14.87 10.72 -6.80
C GLU A 210 13.71 10.69 -7.82
N PRO A 211 12.47 10.32 -7.38
CA PRO A 211 12.11 9.88 -6.04
C PRO A 211 12.67 8.48 -5.71
N LEU A 212 12.98 8.24 -4.43
CA LEU A 212 13.46 6.94 -3.97
C LEU A 212 12.38 5.88 -4.17
N ASP A 213 12.76 4.72 -4.72
CA ASP A 213 11.91 3.53 -4.75
C ASP A 213 12.28 2.60 -3.59
N PRO A 214 11.42 2.45 -2.59
CA PRO A 214 11.64 1.45 -1.55
C PRO A 214 11.68 0.02 -2.12
N GLU A 215 10.90 -0.28 -3.16
CA GLU A 215 10.77 -1.65 -3.68
C GLU A 215 11.98 -2.02 -4.54
N GLU A 216 12.41 -1.12 -5.42
CA GLU A 216 13.64 -1.28 -6.20
C GLU A 216 14.86 -1.41 -5.30
N LEU A 217 14.97 -0.57 -4.27
CA LEU A 217 16.06 -0.61 -3.30
C LEU A 217 16.13 -1.96 -2.58
N ARG A 218 14.99 -2.47 -2.11
CA ARG A 218 14.90 -3.78 -1.43
C ARG A 218 15.30 -4.93 -2.36
N ARG A 219 14.87 -4.88 -3.63
CA ARG A 219 15.29 -5.87 -4.65
C ARG A 219 16.79 -5.81 -4.93
N ALA A 220 17.37 -4.60 -5.00
CA ALA A 220 18.81 -4.41 -5.18
C ALA A 220 19.62 -5.00 -3.99
N VAL A 221 19.18 -4.74 -2.75
CA VAL A 221 19.80 -5.32 -1.55
C VAL A 221 19.75 -6.84 -1.58
N LEU A 222 18.60 -7.43 -1.88
CA LEU A 222 18.45 -8.89 -1.98
C LEU A 222 19.40 -9.50 -3.02
N HIS A 223 19.57 -8.85 -4.17
CA HIS A 223 20.51 -9.30 -5.19
C HIS A 223 21.96 -9.24 -4.69
N ALA A 224 22.36 -8.12 -4.07
CA ALA A 224 23.71 -7.91 -3.55
C ALA A 224 24.11 -8.96 -2.50
N VAL A 225 23.27 -9.20 -1.49
CA VAL A 225 23.59 -10.15 -0.41
C VAL A 225 23.61 -11.60 -0.90
N ARG A 226 22.79 -11.95 -1.90
CA ARG A 226 22.84 -13.28 -2.53
C ARG A 226 24.11 -13.49 -3.34
N GLY A 227 24.57 -12.46 -4.06
CA GLY A 227 25.83 -12.48 -4.80
C GLY A 227 27.02 -12.72 -3.88
N ALA A 228 27.08 -12.00 -2.75
CA ALA A 228 28.12 -12.17 -1.73
C ALA A 228 28.12 -13.59 -1.14
N ALA A 229 26.96 -14.09 -0.72
CA ALA A 229 26.84 -15.43 -0.14
C ALA A 229 27.19 -16.58 -1.12
N ALA A 230 27.04 -16.35 -2.43
CA ALA A 230 27.47 -17.31 -3.45
C ALA A 230 28.99 -17.31 -3.65
N GLY A 231 29.63 -16.13 -3.57
CA GLY A 231 31.08 -15.98 -3.69
C GLY A 231 31.86 -16.56 -2.52
N GLU A 232 31.32 -16.51 -1.29
CA GLU A 232 31.94 -17.08 -0.09
C GLU A 232 31.90 -18.62 -0.03
N ARG A 233 31.08 -19.26 -0.89
CA ARG A 233 30.94 -20.73 -0.95
C ARG A 233 31.76 -21.37 -2.08
N ALA A 234 32.44 -20.58 -2.90
CA ALA A 234 33.30 -21.04 -4.00
C ALA A 234 34.77 -21.13 -3.56
#